data_AF-A0AB37XD77-F1
#
_entry.id   AF-A0AB37XD77-F1
#
_cell.length_a   1.000
_cell.length_b   1.000
_cell.length_c   1.000
_cell.angle_alpha   90.00
_cell.angle_beta   90.00
_cell.angle_gamma   90.00
#
_symmetry.space_group_name_H-M   'P 1'
#
loop_
_entity.id
_entity.type
_entity.pdbx_description
1 polymer ?
#
loop_
_entity_poly.entity_id
_entity_poly.type
_entity_poly.pdbx_seq_one_letter_code
_entity_poly.pdbx_strand_id
1 'polypeptide(L)'
;MPRYQPPPAPAAPLSGLVLPAGTLLHRVHSTEFAPDAFNPVPAHCLYGGGRFDSTGCEKYGFLYAGLGPLGALGETLLRPLAFDPAGGPRLLPRTALRDRAVSRLRTTADLSLVPLTSAKELGAVHQDTWLVHAEAPDYPYTRDWAHWIRRHSGPWAQGLLWPSKRDPAEECVVLFHDRCPEGLLVVEGDSLRLDTAEGGAWLDAWLEGLHVRSAPR
;
A
#
# COMPACT_ATOMS: atom_id res chain seq x y z
N MET A 1 0.74 -5.88 19.91
CA MET A 1 2.08 -5.71 19.31
C MET A 1 2.93 -6.91 19.69
N PRO A 2 3.09 -7.90 18.81
CA PRO A 2 4.08 -8.95 19.01
C PRO A 2 5.49 -8.36 18.82
N ARG A 3 6.16 -7.99 19.92
CA ARG A 3 7.57 -7.56 19.91
C ARG A 3 8.51 -8.76 19.92
N TYR A 4 8.34 -9.66 18.97
CA TYR A 4 9.19 -10.82 18.80
C TYR A 4 9.65 -10.95 17.35
N GLN A 5 10.77 -11.63 17.15
CA GLN A 5 11.29 -11.92 15.81
C GLN A 5 10.46 -13.02 15.14
N PRO A 6 10.26 -12.95 13.81
CA PRO A 6 9.65 -14.04 13.07
C PRO A 6 10.32 -15.39 13.37
N PRO A 7 9.56 -16.50 13.45
CA PRO A 7 10.15 -17.82 13.67
C PRO A 7 11.07 -18.21 12.49
N PRO A 8 11.98 -19.18 12.65
CA PRO A 8 12.89 -19.56 11.56
C PRO A 8 12.20 -20.05 10.27
N ALA A 9 10.99 -20.61 10.39
CA ALA A 9 10.21 -21.13 9.27
C ALA A 9 8.69 -21.00 9.53
N PRO A 10 7.85 -20.92 8.49
CA PRO A 10 6.40 -20.95 8.63
C PRO A 10 5.93 -22.33 9.10
N ALA A 11 4.80 -22.40 9.80
CA ALA A 11 4.22 -23.67 10.27
C ALA A 11 3.57 -24.48 9.13
N ALA A 12 3.21 -23.81 8.04
CA ALA A 12 2.65 -24.39 6.82
C ALA A 12 3.09 -23.56 5.60
N PRO A 13 3.02 -24.10 4.37
CA PRO A 13 3.25 -23.30 3.17
C PRO A 13 2.35 -22.06 3.14
N LEU A 14 2.90 -20.93 2.70
CA LEU A 14 2.14 -19.70 2.57
C LEU A 14 1.09 -19.84 1.47
N SER A 15 -0.13 -19.36 1.75
CA SER A 15 -1.20 -19.29 0.75
C SER A 15 -0.81 -18.33 -0.37
N GLY A 16 -1.22 -18.65 -1.60
CA GLY A 16 -1.14 -17.75 -2.75
C GLY A 16 -2.53 -17.33 -3.21
N LEU A 17 -2.63 -16.10 -3.69
CA LEU A 17 -3.80 -15.56 -4.39
C LEU A 17 -3.35 -15.03 -5.74
N VAL A 18 -4.15 -15.28 -6.78
CA VAL A 18 -3.91 -14.73 -8.12
C VAL A 18 -4.83 -13.54 -8.35
N LEU A 19 -4.24 -12.38 -8.61
CA LEU A 19 -4.95 -11.21 -9.09
C LEU A 19 -4.86 -11.21 -10.63
N PRO A 20 -5.99 -11.30 -11.35
CA PRO A 20 -5.96 -11.62 -12.78
C PRO A 20 -5.34 -10.51 -13.63
N ALA A 21 -4.85 -10.87 -14.80
CA ALA A 21 -4.52 -9.94 -15.86
C ALA A 21 -5.70 -9.00 -16.19
N GLY A 22 -5.40 -7.76 -16.55
CA GLY A 22 -6.40 -6.74 -16.84
C GLY A 22 -6.99 -6.08 -15.59
N THR A 23 -6.54 -6.43 -14.39
CA THR A 23 -6.96 -5.80 -13.14
C THR A 23 -6.53 -4.34 -13.11
N LEU A 24 -7.45 -3.45 -12.72
CA LEU A 24 -7.18 -2.03 -12.53
C LEU A 24 -6.67 -1.77 -11.11
N LEU A 25 -5.56 -1.06 -11.01
CA LEU A 25 -4.95 -0.61 -9.77
C LEU A 25 -4.89 0.93 -9.76
N HIS A 26 -4.97 1.50 -8.57
CA HIS A 26 -4.90 2.94 -8.34
C HIS A 26 -3.68 3.25 -7.50
N ARG A 27 -2.88 4.22 -7.93
CA ARG A 27 -1.67 4.62 -7.22
C ARG A 27 -1.67 6.12 -6.98
N VAL A 28 -1.48 6.51 -5.72
CA VAL A 28 -1.11 7.88 -5.36
C VAL A 28 0.42 7.94 -5.27
N HIS A 29 1.06 8.86 -5.99
CA HIS A 29 2.52 8.96 -6.05
C HIS A 29 3.00 10.40 -6.17
N SER A 30 4.30 10.63 -5.95
CA SER A 30 4.95 11.91 -6.29
C SER A 30 4.93 12.12 -7.79
N THR A 31 4.66 13.33 -8.25
CA THR A 31 4.72 13.70 -9.68
C THR A 31 6.14 13.64 -10.26
N GLU A 32 7.15 13.52 -9.42
CA GLU A 32 8.56 13.35 -9.83
C GLU A 32 8.86 11.93 -10.34
N PHE A 33 7.99 10.96 -10.06
CA PHE A 33 8.17 9.56 -10.45
C PHE A 33 7.10 9.13 -11.44
N ALA A 34 7.50 8.28 -12.40
CA ALA A 34 6.55 7.68 -13.33
C ALA A 34 5.52 6.82 -12.56
N PRO A 35 4.26 6.73 -13.04
CA PRO A 35 3.19 6.03 -12.34
C PRO A 35 3.44 4.54 -12.09
N ASP A 36 4.21 3.89 -12.95
CA ASP A 36 4.59 2.47 -12.90
C ASP A 36 5.98 2.24 -12.29
N ALA A 37 6.72 3.31 -11.95
CA ALA A 37 8.06 3.19 -11.40
C ALA A 37 8.03 2.65 -9.96
N PHE A 38 8.76 1.57 -9.72
CA PHE A 38 9.00 1.06 -8.37
C PHE A 38 9.97 1.99 -7.64
N ASN A 39 9.74 2.23 -6.35
CA ASN A 39 10.68 2.99 -5.52
C ASN A 39 11.94 2.14 -5.29
N PRO A 40 13.12 2.54 -5.78
CA PRO A 40 14.34 1.76 -5.63
C PRO A 40 15.06 2.04 -4.30
N VAL A 41 14.61 3.05 -3.54
CA VAL A 41 15.31 3.54 -2.35
C VAL A 41 14.85 2.75 -1.14
N PRO A 42 15.73 1.96 -0.48
CA PRO A 42 15.38 1.26 0.73
C PRO A 42 15.09 2.25 1.87
N ALA A 43 14.07 1.97 2.66
CA ALA A 43 13.76 2.75 3.84
C ALA A 43 14.80 2.53 4.95
N HIS A 44 14.99 3.55 5.80
CA HIS A 44 15.85 3.42 6.98
C HIS A 44 15.25 2.41 7.96
N CYS A 45 16.08 1.55 8.55
CA CYS A 45 15.62 0.42 9.39
C CYS A 45 14.68 0.83 10.54
N LEU A 46 14.82 2.05 11.07
CA LEU A 46 14.03 2.54 12.21
C LEU A 46 13.08 3.71 11.89
N TYR A 47 13.31 4.46 10.81
CA TYR A 47 12.65 5.76 10.62
C TYR A 47 12.10 5.92 9.20
N GLY A 48 10.92 6.54 9.09
CA GLY A 48 10.24 6.77 7.81
C GLY A 48 9.86 5.48 7.08
N GLY A 49 9.50 5.64 5.80
CA GLY A 49 9.05 4.54 4.94
C GLY A 49 7.62 4.08 5.22
N GLY A 50 7.21 3.04 4.49
CA GLY A 50 5.96 2.33 4.60
C GLY A 50 6.09 0.98 5.33
N ARG A 51 4.93 0.31 5.43
CA ARG A 51 4.73 -0.88 6.28
C ARG A 51 5.55 -2.09 5.82
N PHE A 52 5.80 -2.22 4.53
CA PHE A 52 6.40 -3.40 3.88
C PHE A 52 7.54 -3.01 2.92
N ASP A 53 8.12 -1.82 3.13
CA ASP A 53 9.23 -1.32 2.34
C ASP A 53 10.46 -2.20 2.44
N SER A 54 11.25 -2.19 1.38
CA SER A 54 12.64 -2.63 1.41
C SER A 54 13.45 -1.88 2.47
N THR A 55 14.47 -2.53 3.03
CA THR A 55 15.42 -1.89 3.97
C THR A 55 16.87 -2.26 3.61
N GLY A 56 17.84 -1.73 4.36
CA GLY A 56 19.24 -2.11 4.20
C GLY A 56 19.50 -3.62 4.38
N CYS A 57 18.65 -4.33 5.13
CA CYS A 57 18.76 -5.78 5.36
C CYS A 57 18.31 -6.60 4.16
N GLU A 58 17.34 -6.10 3.38
CA GLU A 58 16.81 -6.77 2.20
C GLU A 58 16.38 -5.72 1.16
N LYS A 59 17.16 -5.63 0.07
CA LYS A 59 17.03 -4.58 -0.94
C LYS A 59 16.19 -5.05 -2.13
N TYR A 60 15.11 -4.33 -2.43
CA TYR A 60 14.27 -4.52 -3.61
C TYR A 60 13.53 -3.23 -3.93
N GLY A 61 13.16 -3.02 -5.19
CA GLY A 61 12.24 -1.95 -5.55
C GLY A 61 10.80 -2.30 -5.12
N PHE A 62 10.01 -1.34 -4.69
CA PHE A 62 8.63 -1.60 -4.24
C PHE A 62 7.61 -0.59 -4.78
N LEU A 63 6.39 -1.05 -5.04
CA LEU A 63 5.28 -0.24 -5.55
C LEU A 63 4.01 -0.54 -4.77
N TYR A 64 3.40 0.51 -4.22
CA TYR A 64 2.12 0.43 -3.51
C TYR A 64 0.97 0.87 -4.41
N ALA A 65 -0.13 0.13 -4.40
CA ALA A 65 -1.37 0.50 -5.07
C ALA A 65 -2.59 0.02 -4.28
N GLY A 66 -3.74 0.64 -4.51
CA GLY A 66 -5.05 0.13 -4.11
C GLY A 66 -5.74 -0.55 -5.28
N LEU A 67 -6.57 -1.56 -5.01
CA LEU A 67 -7.44 -2.14 -6.03
C LEU A 67 -8.59 -1.17 -6.37
N GLY A 68 -8.99 -0.33 -5.41
CA GLY A 68 -9.86 0.82 -5.65
C GLY A 68 -9.19 2.16 -5.30
N PRO A 69 -9.81 3.29 -5.69
CA PRO A 69 -9.31 4.62 -5.37
C PRO A 69 -9.21 4.86 -3.86
N LEU A 70 -10.16 4.37 -3.08
CA LEU A 70 -10.19 4.57 -1.63
C LEU A 70 -9.09 3.78 -0.92
N GLY A 71 -8.72 2.60 -1.38
CA GLY A 71 -7.53 1.89 -0.90
C GLY A 71 -6.25 2.73 -1.07
N ALA A 72 -6.05 3.26 -2.28
CA ALA A 72 -4.87 4.07 -2.62
C ALA A 72 -4.79 5.40 -1.82
N LEU A 73 -5.93 6.08 -1.72
CA LEU A 73 -6.07 7.33 -0.94
C LEU A 73 -5.94 7.07 0.56
N GLY A 74 -6.54 5.98 1.05
CA GLY A 74 -6.55 5.60 2.46
C GLY A 74 -5.15 5.41 3.03
N GLU A 75 -4.33 4.64 2.32
CA GLU A 75 -2.96 4.34 2.75
C GLU A 75 -2.01 5.54 2.61
N THR A 76 -2.29 6.48 1.70
CA THR A 76 -1.37 7.60 1.42
C THR A 76 -1.75 8.91 2.12
N LEU A 77 -3.02 9.29 2.07
CA LEU A 77 -3.50 10.62 2.47
C LEU A 77 -4.31 10.60 3.77
N LEU A 78 -5.06 9.52 4.02
CA LEU A 78 -5.99 9.45 5.16
C LEU A 78 -5.36 8.83 6.41
N ARG A 79 -4.25 8.12 6.26
CA ARG A 79 -3.52 7.49 7.38
C ARG A 79 -3.23 8.43 8.56
N PRO A 80 -2.72 9.68 8.37
CA PRO A 80 -2.43 10.56 9.50
C PRO A 80 -3.66 11.26 10.10
N LEU A 81 -4.84 11.13 9.49
CA LEU A 81 -6.02 11.90 9.91
C LEU A 81 -6.75 11.20 11.06
N ALA A 82 -6.73 11.83 12.23
CA ALA A 82 -7.55 11.46 13.38
C ALA A 82 -8.96 12.04 13.23
N PHE A 83 -9.96 11.37 13.82
CA PHE A 83 -11.29 11.95 13.96
C PHE A 83 -11.26 13.12 14.94
N ASP A 84 -12.00 14.19 14.63
CA ASP A 84 -12.19 15.30 15.54
C ASP A 84 -13.15 14.86 16.67
N PRO A 85 -12.74 14.92 17.95
CA PRO A 85 -13.61 14.59 19.08
C PRO A 85 -14.87 15.46 19.16
N ALA A 86 -14.85 16.65 18.57
CA ALA A 86 -16.02 17.55 18.51
C ALA A 86 -16.98 17.22 17.35
N GLY A 87 -16.71 16.19 16.55
CA GLY A 87 -17.56 15.76 15.43
C GLY A 87 -17.32 16.53 14.12
N GLY A 88 -16.33 17.42 14.08
CA GLY A 88 -15.93 18.12 12.86
C GLY A 88 -15.36 17.18 11.77
N PRO A 89 -15.32 17.64 10.51
CA PRO A 89 -14.70 16.88 9.43
C PRO A 89 -13.19 16.76 9.65
N ARG A 90 -12.62 15.64 9.20
CA ARG A 90 -11.16 15.47 9.16
C ARG A 90 -10.58 16.36 8.07
N LEU A 91 -9.70 17.27 8.43
CA LEU A 91 -9.11 18.21 7.46
C LEU A 91 -7.84 17.60 6.86
N LEU A 92 -7.87 17.38 5.54
CA LEU A 92 -6.70 16.97 4.78
C LEU A 92 -5.85 18.21 4.43
N PRO A 93 -4.60 18.33 4.93
CA PRO A 93 -3.76 19.48 4.64
C PRO A 93 -3.43 19.57 3.15
N ARG A 94 -3.52 20.77 2.56
CA ARG A 94 -3.18 20.97 1.13
C ARG A 94 -1.72 20.61 0.81
N THR A 95 -0.83 20.76 1.78
CA THR A 95 0.57 20.34 1.66
C THR A 95 0.72 18.83 1.42
N ALA A 96 -0.25 18.02 1.84
CA ALA A 96 -0.26 16.58 1.55
C ALA A 96 -0.64 16.26 0.09
N LEU A 97 -1.28 17.20 -0.62
CA LEU A 97 -1.71 17.06 -2.02
C LEU A 97 -0.69 17.62 -3.02
N ARG A 98 0.18 18.51 -2.55
CA ARG A 98 1.18 19.17 -3.39
C ARG A 98 2.11 18.14 -4.03
N ASP A 99 2.33 18.29 -5.34
CA ASP A 99 3.22 17.41 -6.11
C ASP A 99 2.85 15.92 -5.98
N ARG A 100 1.55 15.64 -5.81
CA ARG A 100 0.96 14.31 -5.84
C ARG A 100 0.02 14.16 -7.03
N ALA A 101 0.02 12.97 -7.61
CA ALA A 101 -0.96 12.57 -8.60
C ALA A 101 -1.56 11.22 -8.24
N VAL A 102 -2.78 10.97 -8.72
CA VAL A 102 -3.36 9.64 -8.80
C VAL A 102 -3.26 9.13 -10.24
N SER A 103 -2.85 7.88 -10.37
CA SER A 103 -2.73 7.20 -11.67
C SER A 103 -3.42 5.85 -11.62
N ARG A 104 -3.87 5.42 -12.80
CA ARG A 104 -4.41 4.08 -13.01
C ARG A 104 -3.37 3.21 -13.66
N LEU A 105 -3.19 2.00 -13.13
CA LEU A 105 -2.27 1.00 -13.66
C LEU A 105 -3.09 -0.25 -13.97
N ARG A 106 -2.88 -0.85 -15.13
CA ARG A 106 -3.51 -2.11 -15.51
C ARG A 106 -2.49 -3.23 -15.51
N THR A 107 -2.84 -4.36 -14.90
CA THR A 107 -2.00 -5.56 -14.96
C THR A 107 -2.05 -6.16 -16.36
N THR A 108 -0.91 -6.58 -16.90
CA THR A 108 -0.84 -7.22 -18.23
C THR A 108 -0.77 -8.75 -18.16
N ALA A 109 -0.48 -9.28 -16.97
CA ALA A 109 -0.45 -10.70 -16.66
C ALA A 109 -1.01 -10.94 -15.25
N ASP A 110 -1.28 -12.22 -14.95
CA ASP A 110 -1.69 -12.66 -13.62
C ASP A 110 -0.60 -12.34 -12.59
N LEU A 111 -1.00 -11.73 -11.48
CA LEU A 111 -0.14 -11.41 -10.35
C LEU A 111 -0.32 -12.43 -9.24
N SER A 112 0.76 -13.10 -8.86
CA SER A 112 0.77 -14.01 -7.72
C SER A 112 1.14 -13.25 -6.44
N LEU A 113 0.24 -13.23 -5.46
CA LEU A 113 0.36 -12.46 -4.22
C LEU A 113 0.25 -13.37 -2.99
N VAL A 114 0.88 -12.97 -1.88
CA VAL A 114 0.52 -13.53 -0.56
C VAL A 114 -0.65 -12.71 -0.01
N PRO A 115 -1.86 -13.29 0.13
CA PRO A 115 -2.97 -12.61 0.78
C PRO A 115 -2.75 -12.56 2.29
N LEU A 116 -3.14 -11.45 2.91
CA LEU A 116 -3.14 -11.20 4.35
C LEU A 116 -4.53 -10.69 4.78
N THR A 117 -5.59 -11.28 4.23
CA THR A 117 -6.97 -10.75 4.32
C THR A 117 -7.83 -11.52 5.33
N SER A 118 -7.40 -12.72 5.74
CA SER A 118 -8.10 -13.57 6.70
C SER A 118 -7.21 -13.99 7.87
N ALA A 119 -7.85 -14.39 8.99
CA ALA A 119 -7.14 -14.94 10.15
C ALA A 119 -6.32 -16.20 9.81
N LYS A 120 -6.77 -17.00 8.83
CA LYS A 120 -6.03 -18.19 8.36
C LYS A 120 -4.72 -17.79 7.68
N GLU A 121 -4.77 -16.79 6.81
CA GLU A 121 -3.59 -16.33 6.07
C GLU A 121 -2.61 -15.59 6.98
N LEU A 122 -3.12 -14.73 7.88
CA LEU A 122 -2.32 -14.09 8.91
C LEU A 122 -1.66 -15.14 9.83
N GLY A 123 -2.41 -16.16 10.24
CA GLY A 123 -1.87 -17.27 11.02
C GLY A 123 -0.78 -18.07 10.29
N ALA A 124 -0.90 -18.24 8.96
CA ALA A 124 0.13 -18.90 8.16
C ALA A 124 1.46 -18.14 8.14
N VAL A 125 1.42 -16.81 8.29
CA VAL A 125 2.61 -15.96 8.44
C VAL A 125 2.96 -15.65 9.90
N HIS A 126 2.42 -16.40 10.87
CA HIS A 126 2.64 -16.21 12.31
C HIS A 126 2.29 -14.81 12.81
N GLN A 127 1.23 -14.22 12.27
CA GLN A 127 0.76 -12.90 12.67
C GLN A 127 -0.76 -12.82 12.82
N ASP A 128 -1.20 -11.69 13.34
CA ASP A 128 -2.60 -11.30 13.42
C ASP A 128 -2.82 -9.97 12.66
N THR A 129 -4.00 -9.37 12.85
CA THR A 129 -4.40 -8.13 12.17
C THR A 129 -3.48 -6.94 12.48
N TRP A 130 -2.65 -7.00 13.53
CA TRP A 130 -1.61 -6.01 13.78
C TRP A 130 -0.70 -5.84 12.56
N LEU A 131 -0.33 -6.92 11.86
CA LEU A 131 0.60 -6.84 10.73
C LEU A 131 0.09 -5.91 9.61
N VAL A 132 -1.23 -5.86 9.39
CA VAL A 132 -1.86 -5.10 8.30
C VAL A 132 -2.47 -3.78 8.78
N HIS A 133 -2.65 -3.60 10.10
CA HIS A 133 -3.18 -2.36 10.69
C HIS A 133 -2.14 -1.55 11.48
N ALA A 134 -0.88 -2.01 11.52
CA ALA A 134 0.23 -1.31 12.12
C ALA A 134 0.37 0.11 11.57
N GLU A 135 0.78 1.01 12.45
CA GLU A 135 1.07 2.42 12.16
C GLU A 135 2.57 2.68 12.14
N ALA A 136 2.97 3.88 11.72
CA ALA A 136 4.36 4.26 11.51
C ALA A 136 5.36 3.86 12.62
N PRO A 137 5.04 3.96 13.93
CA PRO A 137 5.95 3.51 14.99
C PRO A 137 6.33 2.02 14.94
N ASP A 138 5.47 1.19 14.33
CA ASP A 138 5.65 -0.25 14.25
C ASP A 138 6.23 -0.72 12.91
N TYR A 139 6.43 0.19 11.94
CA TYR A 139 6.95 -0.16 10.62
C TYR A 139 8.34 -0.82 10.61
N PRO A 140 9.27 -0.51 11.54
CA PRO A 140 10.50 -1.30 11.66
C PRO A 140 10.23 -2.80 11.79
N TYR A 141 9.22 -3.19 12.57
CA TYR A 141 8.87 -4.58 12.79
C TYR A 141 8.10 -5.18 11.61
N THR A 142 7.12 -4.46 11.05
CA THR A 142 6.35 -5.00 9.92
C THR A 142 7.18 -5.17 8.65
N ARG A 143 8.26 -4.39 8.47
CA ARG A 143 9.22 -4.58 7.39
C ARG A 143 10.07 -5.84 7.59
N ASP A 144 10.47 -6.14 8.83
CA ASP A 144 11.13 -7.41 9.14
C ASP A 144 10.19 -8.60 8.86
N TRP A 145 8.90 -8.47 9.18
CA TRP A 145 7.87 -9.44 8.78
C TRP A 145 7.70 -9.54 7.26
N ALA A 146 7.70 -8.41 6.54
CA ALA A 146 7.64 -8.43 5.06
C ALA A 146 8.82 -9.19 4.47
N HIS A 147 10.03 -8.94 4.95
CA HIS A 147 11.24 -9.65 4.56
C HIS A 147 11.13 -11.14 4.85
N TRP A 148 10.60 -11.50 6.03
CA TRP A 148 10.35 -12.90 6.37
C TRP A 148 9.34 -13.58 5.44
N ILE A 149 8.21 -12.94 5.15
CA ILE A 149 7.20 -13.44 4.21
C ILE A 149 7.80 -13.58 2.82
N ARG A 150 8.56 -12.58 2.39
CA ARG A 150 9.24 -12.53 1.09
C ARG A 150 10.23 -13.68 0.94
N ARG A 151 11.06 -13.97 1.95
CA ARG A 151 11.99 -15.11 1.93
C ARG A 151 11.27 -16.45 1.83
N HIS A 152 10.20 -16.65 2.60
CA HIS A 152 9.49 -17.94 2.67
C HIS A 152 8.47 -18.18 1.56
N SER A 153 8.05 -17.13 0.85
CA SER A 153 7.32 -17.23 -0.39
C SER A 153 8.21 -17.48 -1.61
N GLY A 154 9.55 -17.51 -1.45
CA GLY A 154 10.45 -17.74 -2.57
C GLY A 154 10.21 -16.76 -3.75
N PRO A 155 10.52 -17.13 -5.00
CA PRO A 155 10.38 -16.22 -6.13
C PRO A 155 8.94 -16.07 -6.64
N TRP A 156 7.99 -16.90 -6.22
CA TRP A 156 6.65 -16.92 -6.82
C TRP A 156 5.78 -15.74 -6.39
N ALA A 157 5.93 -15.25 -5.16
CA ALA A 157 5.11 -14.14 -4.68
C ALA A 157 5.67 -12.80 -5.16
N GLN A 158 4.94 -12.15 -6.04
CA GLN A 158 5.27 -10.85 -6.62
C GLN A 158 4.87 -9.69 -5.70
N GLY A 159 4.14 -9.97 -4.61
CA GLY A 159 3.69 -8.95 -3.68
C GLY A 159 2.86 -9.49 -2.52
N LEU A 160 2.36 -8.57 -1.69
CA LEU A 160 1.44 -8.84 -0.59
C LEU A 160 0.12 -8.10 -0.82
N LEU A 161 -1.01 -8.70 -0.45
CA LEU A 161 -2.35 -8.11 -0.53
C LEU A 161 -2.97 -8.04 0.88
N TRP A 162 -3.55 -6.90 1.27
CA TRP A 162 -4.23 -6.75 2.57
C TRP A 162 -5.40 -5.76 2.48
N PRO A 163 -6.39 -5.85 3.39
CA PRO A 163 -7.46 -4.87 3.46
C PRO A 163 -6.95 -3.55 4.02
N SER A 164 -7.39 -2.43 3.44
CA SER A 164 -7.07 -1.09 3.93
C SER A 164 -7.59 -0.92 5.35
N LYS A 165 -6.73 -0.37 6.23
CA LYS A 165 -7.15 -0.07 7.62
C LYS A 165 -8.32 0.92 7.68
N ARG A 166 -8.38 1.85 6.74
CA ARG A 166 -9.38 2.94 6.74
C ARG A 166 -10.69 2.54 6.08
N ASP A 167 -10.65 1.55 5.21
CA ASP A 167 -11.82 0.96 4.59
C ASP A 167 -11.57 -0.54 4.37
N PRO A 168 -12.06 -1.42 5.26
CA PRO A 168 -11.83 -2.86 5.15
C PRO A 168 -12.43 -3.50 3.88
N ALA A 169 -13.33 -2.81 3.17
CA ALA A 169 -13.86 -3.27 1.89
C ALA A 169 -12.88 -3.03 0.72
N GLU A 170 -11.89 -2.17 0.92
CA GLU A 170 -10.86 -1.85 -0.07
C GLU A 170 -9.60 -2.67 0.20
N GLU A 171 -8.97 -3.15 -0.86
CA GLU A 171 -7.71 -3.90 -0.77
C GLU A 171 -6.55 -3.07 -1.30
N CYS A 172 -5.38 -3.29 -0.70
CA CYS A 172 -4.12 -2.66 -1.04
C CYS A 172 -3.07 -3.73 -1.34
N VAL A 173 -2.17 -3.41 -2.25
CA VAL A 173 -1.07 -4.28 -2.66
C VAL A 173 0.26 -3.54 -2.53
N VAL A 174 1.31 -4.30 -2.18
CA VAL A 174 2.70 -3.93 -2.41
C VAL A 174 3.31 -4.94 -3.35
N LEU A 175 3.96 -4.48 -4.42
CA LEU A 175 4.63 -5.30 -5.42
C LEU A 175 6.15 -5.20 -5.25
N PHE A 176 6.86 -6.30 -5.49
CA PHE A 176 8.31 -6.41 -5.40
C PHE A 176 8.93 -6.41 -6.80
N HIS A 177 9.66 -5.34 -7.12
CA HIS A 177 10.20 -5.08 -8.46
C HIS A 177 10.98 -6.26 -9.04
N ASP A 178 11.84 -6.88 -8.25
CA ASP A 178 12.71 -7.97 -8.69
C ASP A 178 11.97 -9.31 -8.91
N ARG A 179 10.65 -9.34 -8.68
CA ARG A 179 9.75 -10.47 -8.95
C ARG A 179 8.67 -10.11 -9.96
N CYS A 180 8.71 -8.90 -10.50
CA CYS A 180 7.78 -8.41 -11.50
C CYS A 180 8.50 -8.34 -12.85
N PRO A 181 8.03 -9.02 -13.90
CA PRO A 181 8.58 -8.79 -15.23
C PRO A 181 8.33 -7.35 -15.69
N GLU A 182 9.19 -6.87 -16.60
CA GLU A 182 8.96 -5.59 -17.26
C GLU A 182 7.62 -5.60 -18.01
N GLY A 183 6.93 -4.45 -18.01
CA GLY A 183 5.62 -4.32 -18.65
C GLY A 183 4.47 -5.00 -17.92
N LEU A 184 4.69 -5.55 -16.70
CA LEU A 184 3.63 -6.13 -15.88
C LEU A 184 2.51 -5.13 -15.54
N LEU A 185 2.87 -3.86 -15.44
CA LEU A 185 1.95 -2.75 -15.20
C LEU A 185 2.04 -1.80 -16.38
N VAL A 186 0.89 -1.39 -16.91
CA VAL A 186 0.78 -0.33 -17.92
C VAL A 186 -0.04 0.82 -17.38
N VAL A 187 0.39 2.04 -17.65
CA VAL A 187 -0.33 3.25 -17.22
C VAL A 187 -1.56 3.45 -18.11
N GLU A 188 -2.72 3.68 -17.50
CA GLU A 188 -3.99 3.86 -18.20
C GLU A 188 -4.47 5.32 -18.16
N GLY A 189 -4.27 6.00 -19.30
CA GLY A 189 -4.55 7.42 -19.45
C GLY A 189 -3.57 8.30 -18.67
N ASP A 190 -3.92 9.59 -18.53
CA ASP A 190 -3.07 10.55 -17.86
C ASP A 190 -3.21 10.51 -16.33
N SER A 191 -2.13 10.83 -15.65
CA SER A 191 -2.11 11.03 -14.20
C SER A 191 -2.87 12.29 -13.80
N LEU A 192 -3.78 12.20 -12.83
CA LEU A 192 -4.52 13.33 -12.31
C LEU A 192 -3.78 13.96 -11.13
N ARG A 193 -3.25 15.18 -11.31
CA ARG A 193 -2.61 15.95 -10.23
C ARG A 193 -3.62 16.39 -9.17
N LEU A 194 -3.36 16.02 -7.92
CA LEU A 194 -4.27 16.26 -6.78
C LEU A 194 -4.24 17.70 -6.24
N ASP A 195 -3.27 18.51 -6.66
CA ASP A 195 -3.15 19.93 -6.31
C ASP A 195 -3.83 20.88 -7.30
N THR A 196 -4.52 20.34 -8.30
CA THR A 196 -5.30 21.09 -9.30
C THR A 196 -6.78 21.18 -8.91
N ALA A 197 -7.54 22.04 -9.59
CA ALA A 197 -8.99 22.13 -9.37
C ALA A 197 -9.71 20.82 -9.75
N GLU A 198 -9.31 20.19 -10.85
CA GLU A 198 -9.85 18.90 -11.29
C GLU A 198 -9.52 17.79 -10.30
N GLY A 199 -8.26 17.70 -9.86
CA GLY A 199 -7.82 16.73 -8.86
C GLY A 199 -8.51 16.92 -7.50
N GLY A 200 -8.74 18.17 -7.09
CA GLY A 200 -9.51 18.49 -5.90
C GLY A 200 -10.97 18.01 -6.01
N ALA A 201 -11.64 18.28 -7.13
CA ALA A 201 -13.02 17.84 -7.35
C ALA A 201 -13.13 16.29 -7.38
N TRP A 202 -12.20 15.62 -8.05
CA TRP A 202 -12.13 14.16 -8.06
C TRP A 202 -11.91 13.60 -6.64
N LEU A 203 -11.00 14.21 -5.87
CA LEU A 203 -10.72 13.79 -4.50
C LEU A 203 -11.94 13.97 -3.60
N ASP A 204 -12.60 15.13 -3.66
CA ASP A 204 -13.76 15.44 -2.84
C ASP A 204 -14.91 14.43 -3.07
N ALA A 205 -15.10 13.96 -4.31
CA ALA A 205 -16.09 12.92 -4.64
C ALA A 205 -15.86 11.59 -3.91
N TRP A 206 -14.60 11.25 -3.59
CA TRP A 206 -14.26 10.06 -2.80
C TRP A 206 -14.29 10.33 -1.29
N LEU A 207 -13.99 11.55 -0.87
CA LEU A 207 -13.85 11.91 0.55
C LEU A 207 -15.16 12.28 1.24
N GLU A 208 -16.19 12.69 0.49
CA GLU A 208 -17.48 13.14 1.04
C GLU A 208 -18.11 12.09 1.98
N GLY A 209 -18.15 10.83 1.57
CA GLY A 209 -18.69 9.72 2.37
C GLY A 209 -17.84 9.33 3.59
N LEU A 210 -16.61 9.84 3.69
CA LEU A 210 -15.66 9.52 4.76
C LEU A 210 -15.56 10.62 5.82
N HIS A 211 -16.39 11.67 5.74
CA HIS A 211 -16.31 12.85 6.62
C HIS A 211 -14.91 13.48 6.62
N VAL A 212 -14.26 13.51 5.45
CA VAL A 212 -12.97 14.15 5.21
C VAL A 212 -13.19 15.32 4.25
N ARG A 213 -12.50 16.44 4.50
CA ARG A 213 -12.52 17.60 3.59
C ARG A 213 -11.11 18.13 3.37
N SER A 214 -10.84 18.57 2.16
CA SER A 214 -9.64 19.36 1.88
C SER A 214 -9.65 20.65 2.71
N ALA A 215 -8.52 21.00 3.33
CA ALA A 215 -8.43 22.23 4.12
C ALA A 215 -8.77 23.48 3.26
N PRO A 216 -9.47 24.48 3.84
CA PRO A 216 -9.76 25.74 3.14
C PRO A 216 -8.47 26.43 2.68
N ARG A 217 -8.59 27.30 1.67
CA ARG A 217 -7.47 28.14 1.19
C ARG A 217 -7.12 29.21 2.21
#